data_AF-A0A832SAV1-F1
#
_entry.id   AF-A0A832SAV1-F1
#
_cell.length_a   1.000
_cell.length_b   1.000
_cell.length_c   1.000
_cell.angle_alpha   90.00
_cell.angle_beta   90.00
_cell.angle_gamma   90.00
#
_symmetry.space_group_name_H-M   'P 1'
#
loop_
_entity.id
_entity.type
_entity.pdbx_description
1 polymer ?
#
loop_
_entity_poly.entity_id
_entity_poly.type
_entity_poly.pdbx_seq_one_letter_code
_entity_poly.pdbx_strand_id
1 'polypeptide(L)' 'MDYVRKNCPICGSEFIVLKKVEEKAIYCTLECLSAAQGRMKRERTSSSLPV' A
#
# COMPACT_ATOMS: atom_id res chain seq x y z
N MET A 1 5.83 -24.30 -7.66
CA MET A 1 5.99 -22.92 -7.16
C MET A 1 4.69 -22.21 -7.48
N ASP A 2 3.84 -22.01 -6.48
CA ASP A 2 2.50 -21.45 -6.67
C ASP A 2 2.54 -19.93 -6.65
N TYR A 3 1.91 -19.32 -7.65
CA TYR A 3 1.77 -17.87 -7.77
C TYR A 3 0.30 -17.50 -7.74
N VAL A 4 0.00 -16.37 -7.11
CA VAL A 4 -1.35 -15.82 -6.98
C VAL A 4 -1.36 -14.41 -7.55
N ARG A 5 -2.43 -14.11 -8.31
CA ARG A 5 -2.67 -12.80 -8.90
C ARG A 5 -3.46 -11.96 -7.91
N LYS A 6 -3.00 -10.74 -7.64
CA LYS A 6 -3.62 -9.81 -6.71
C LYS A 6 -3.71 -8.45 -7.39
N ASN A 7 -4.67 -7.64 -6.99
CA ASN A 7 -4.73 -6.23 -7.37
C ASN A 7 -4.17 -5.38 -6.25
N CYS A 8 -3.37 -4.37 -6.59
CA CYS A 8 -2.88 -3.43 -5.60
C CYS A 8 -4.02 -2.50 -5.18
N PRO A 9 -4.36 -2.39 -3.88
CA PRO A 9 -5.44 -1.51 -3.43
C PRO A 9 -5.10 -0.01 -3.53
N ILE A 10 -3.85 0.34 -3.83
CA ILE A 10 -3.39 1.74 -3.92
C ILE A 10 -3.48 2.27 -5.35
N CYS A 11 -3.01 1.51 -6.34
CA CYS A 11 -2.97 1.93 -7.74
C CYS A 11 -3.93 1.14 -8.65
N GLY A 12 -4.50 0.03 -8.19
CA GLY A 12 -5.37 -0.83 -8.98
C GLY A 12 -4.64 -1.76 -9.95
N SER A 13 -3.30 -1.75 -9.99
CA SER A 13 -2.52 -2.60 -10.90
C SER A 13 -2.55 -4.07 -10.48
N GLU A 14 -2.67 -4.98 -11.46
CA GLU A 14 -2.50 -6.41 -11.25
C GLU A 14 -1.02 -6.77 -11.09
N PHE A 15 -0.72 -7.60 -10.09
CA PHE A 15 0.62 -8.10 -9.84
C PHE A 15 0.58 -9.56 -9.36
N ILE A 16 1.71 -10.25 -9.54
CA ILE A 16 1.85 -11.68 -9.25
C ILE A 16 2.73 -11.83 -8.02
N VAL A 17 2.24 -12.56 -7.01
CA VAL A 17 2.99 -12.86 -5.78
C VAL A 17 3.10 -14.35 -5.55
N LEU A 18 4.17 -14.75 -4.87
CA LEU A 18 4.34 -16.12 -4.42
C LEU A 18 3.30 -16.44 -3.35
N LYS A 19 2.63 -17.59 -3.47
CA LYS A 19 1.59 -18.03 -2.51
C LYS A 19 2.08 -18.06 -1.05
N LYS A 20 3.37 -18.37 -0.85
CA LYS A 20 4.03 -18.36 0.47
C LYS A 20 4.09 -17.00 1.15
N VAL A 21 4.05 -15.91 0.37
CA VAL A 21 4.15 -14.53 0.88
C VAL A 21 2.91 -13.72 0.54
N GLU A 22 1.85 -14.31 -0.02
CA GLU A 22 0.64 -13.57 -0.40
C GLU A 22 0.01 -12.84 0.80
N GLU A 23 0.15 -13.42 1.99
CA GLU A 23 -0.37 -12.87 3.24
C GLU A 23 0.37 -11.57 3.63
N LYS A 24 1.64 -11.42 3.22
CA LYS A 24 2.46 -10.22 3.44
C LYS A 24 2.50 -9.28 2.23
N ALA A 25 2.34 -9.80 1.02
CA ALA A 25 2.48 -9.08 -0.23
C ALA A 25 1.13 -8.51 -0.71
N ILE A 26 0.72 -7.41 -0.07
CA ILE A 26 -0.57 -6.72 -0.33
C ILE A 26 -0.45 -5.69 -1.47
N TYR A 27 0.75 -5.14 -1.70
CA TYR A 27 0.98 -4.03 -2.63
C TYR A 27 1.91 -4.44 -3.77
N CYS A 28 1.69 -3.88 -4.96
CA CYS A 28 2.50 -4.18 -6.15
C CYS A 28 3.92 -3.63 -6.08
N THR A 29 4.14 -2.54 -5.35
CA THR A 29 5.44 -1.86 -5.23
C THR A 29 5.67 -1.36 -3.81
N LEU A 30 6.96 -1.13 -3.48
CA LEU A 30 7.37 -0.49 -2.23
C LEU A 30 6.80 0.93 -2.09
N GLU A 31 6.56 1.64 -3.20
CA GLU A 31 5.88 2.94 -3.17
C GLU A 31 4.44 2.82 -2.68
N CYS A 32 3.67 1.85 -3.19
CA CYS A 32 2.31 1.61 -2.72
C CYS A 32 2.28 1.19 -1.24
N LEU A 33 3.24 0.36 -0.83
CA LEU A 33 3.44 -0.03 0.57
C LEU A 33 3.73 1.21 1.45
N SER A 34 4.62 2.10 0.99
CA SER A 34 4.98 3.33 1.70
C SER A 34 3.83 4.32 1.74
N ALA A 35 3.05 4.45 0.66
CA ALA A 35 1.85 5.28 0.62
C ALA A 35 0.77 4.79 1.58
N ALA A 36 0.64 3.47 1.75
CA ALA A 36 -0.28 2.86 2.71
C ALA A 36 0.20 3.03 4.16
N GLN A 37 1.49 2.79 4.44
CA GLN A 37 2.06 2.94 5.79
C GLN A 37 2.26 4.40 6.21
N GLY A 38 2.55 5.28 5.26
CA GLY A 38 2.84 6.71 5.48
C GLY A 38 1.67 7.51 6.04
N ARG A 39 0.45 6.94 6.06
CA ARG A 39 -0.73 7.55 6.69
C ARG A 39 -0.70 7.48 8.23
N MET A 40 0.20 6.71 8.85
CA MET A 40 0.27 6.59 10.31
C MET A 40 1.08 7.71 11.00
N LYS A 41 1.57 8.71 10.26
CA LYS A 41 2.27 9.87 10.86
C LYS A 41 1.82 11.18 10.23
N ARG A 42 0.58 11.59 10.50
CA ARG A 42 0.13 13.00 10.56
C ARG A 42 -1.36 13.06 10.89
N GLU A 43 -1.68 12.84 12.16
CA GLU A 43 -2.78 13.58 12.77
C GLU A 43 -2.24 14.36 13.96
N ARG A 44 -2.73 15.60 14.09
CA ARG A 44 -2.15 16.81 14.71
C ARG A 44 -0.96 17.38 13.93
N THR A 45 -1.13 18.42 13.11
CA THR A 45 -1.85 19.65 13.42
C THR A 45 -2.60 20.15 12.18
N SER A 46 -3.90 19.89 12.15
CA SER A 46 -4.86 20.84 11.61
C SER A 46 -4.83 22.06 12.53
N SER A 47 -4.15 23.12 12.09
CA SER A 47 -4.41 24.48 12.54
C SER A 47 -4.24 25.39 11.34
N SER A 48 -5.36 25.62 10.65
CA SER A 48 -5.78 26.93 10.14
C SER A 48 -4.71 27.78 9.45
N LEU A 49 -4.76 27.87 8.12
CA LEU A 49 -4.29 29.07 7.44
C LEU A 49 -5.44 30.10 7.48
N PRO A 50 -5.31 31.24 8.19
CA PRO A 50 -6.10 32.41 7.85
C PRO A 50 -5.48 33.06 6.59
N VAL A 51 -6.36 33.37 5.64
CA VAL A 51 -6.14 34.27 4.49
C VAL A 51 -5.77 35.67 4.94
#